data_AF-R9LX64-F1
#
_entry.id   AF-R9LX64-F1
#
_cell.length_a   1.000
_cell.length_b   1.000
_cell.length_c   1.000
_cell.angle_alpha   90.00
_cell.angle_beta   90.00
_cell.angle_gamma   90.00
#
_symmetry.space_group_name_H-M   'P 1'
#
loop_
_entity.id
_entity.type
_entity.pdbx_description
1 polymer ?
#
loop_
_entity_poly.entity_id
_entity_poly.type
_entity_poly.pdbx_seq_one_letter_code
_entity_poly.pdbx_strand_id
1 'polypeptide(L)'
;MRIIGNMGWFNRMGPFSGFTTGRRSAPQGVNTLEDLRSGKFKNSYGVEGMCVTGRSGWRKIIDVSDEMKQHVFEDVKNSYYKYNGMSGDNEAEWDAYYRTLNEYYKTLPVEDRLSACWTFNQLHLEISGKVTSAIKASIPGWSAGQPIPTDLLDRIFAGISAGGGLDRTV
;
A
#
# COMPACT_ATOMS: atom_id res chain seq x y z
N MET A 1 -15.69 47.58 49.94
CA MET A 1 -16.97 47.54 49.20
C MET A 1 -16.72 46.95 47.82
N ARG A 2 -17.51 45.95 47.43
CA ARG A 2 -17.55 45.18 46.17
C ARG A 2 -18.11 46.02 45.02
N ILE A 3 -17.57 45.95 43.78
CA ILE A 3 -18.24 45.93 42.42
C ILE A 3 -17.14 45.54 41.38
N ILE A 4 -17.05 44.33 40.80
CA ILE A 4 -17.64 43.84 39.51
C ILE A 4 -17.26 44.78 38.33
N GLY A 5 -16.76 44.42 37.15
CA GLY A 5 -16.74 43.21 36.32
C GLY A 5 -17.00 43.63 34.86
N ASN A 6 -15.98 43.49 34.03
CA ASN A 6 -15.93 43.16 32.59
C ASN A 6 -16.74 43.90 31.48
N MET A 7 -16.02 44.14 30.38
CA MET A 7 -16.39 44.02 28.95
C MET A 7 -17.17 45.14 28.24
N GLY A 8 -16.57 45.65 27.15
CA GLY A 8 -17.27 46.44 26.12
C GLY A 8 -16.33 47.24 25.23
N TRP A 9 -15.71 46.62 24.21
CA TRP A 9 -15.18 47.36 23.06
C TRP A 9 -15.97 46.95 21.82
N PHE A 10 -16.83 47.88 21.39
CA PHE A 10 -17.63 47.81 20.17
C PHE A 10 -16.78 48.08 18.93
N ASN A 11 -17.01 47.25 17.90
CA ASN A 11 -17.01 47.51 16.45
C ASN A 11 -16.17 48.64 15.86
N ARG A 12 -15.26 48.25 14.95
CA ARG A 12 -14.97 49.00 13.71
C ARG A 12 -14.85 48.02 12.55
N MET A 13 -15.96 47.80 11.83
CA MET A 13 -15.96 47.13 10.53
C MET A 13 -15.44 48.10 9.46
N GLY A 14 -14.40 47.69 8.73
CA GLY A 14 -13.98 48.24 7.44
C GLY A 14 -14.18 47.18 6.34
N PRO A 15 -14.36 47.58 5.07
CA PRO A 15 -15.16 46.82 4.10
C PRO A 15 -14.46 45.57 3.58
N PHE A 16 -15.26 44.50 3.42
CA PHE A 16 -14.94 43.35 2.57
C PHE A 16 -14.69 43.86 1.15
N SER A 17 -13.42 43.94 0.74
CA SER A 17 -13.02 44.22 -0.62
C SER A 17 -12.40 42.96 -1.23
N GLY A 18 -13.07 42.43 -2.25
CA GLY A 18 -12.49 41.61 -3.33
C GLY A 18 -12.07 40.19 -2.97
N PHE A 19 -12.96 39.23 -3.21
CA PHE A 19 -12.54 37.87 -3.56
C PHE A 19 -11.82 37.95 -4.92
N THR A 20 -10.51 38.15 -4.91
CA THR A 20 -9.71 37.96 -6.11
C THR A 20 -9.69 36.45 -6.37
N THR A 21 -10.34 36.03 -7.46
CA THR A 21 -10.17 34.72 -8.10
C THR A 21 -8.76 34.63 -8.69
N GLY A 22 -7.73 34.80 -7.86
CA GLY A 22 -6.39 34.38 -8.20
C GLY A 22 -6.39 32.85 -8.17
N ARG A 23 -6.18 32.21 -9.32
CA ARG A 23 -5.68 30.83 -9.36
C ARG A 23 -4.41 30.79 -8.52
N ARG A 24 -4.52 30.46 -7.24
CA ARG A 24 -3.37 30.07 -6.45
C ARG A 24 -2.91 28.77 -7.08
N SER A 25 -1.83 28.81 -7.85
CA SER A 25 -1.10 27.60 -8.21
C SER A 25 -0.94 26.81 -6.92
N ALA A 26 -1.35 25.54 -6.95
CA ALA A 26 -1.21 24.67 -5.81
C ALA A 26 0.25 24.73 -5.34
N PRO A 27 0.53 24.77 -4.02
CA PRO A 27 1.89 24.71 -3.52
C PRO A 27 2.63 23.56 -4.21
N GLN A 28 3.87 23.79 -4.63
CA GLN A 28 4.69 22.76 -5.28
C GLN A 28 4.67 21.49 -4.43
N GLY A 29 4.04 20.42 -4.94
CA GLY A 29 3.86 19.15 -4.22
C GLY A 29 2.43 18.81 -3.80
N VAL A 30 1.44 19.67 -4.03
CA VAL A 30 0.02 19.38 -3.73
C VAL A 30 -0.70 18.91 -5.01
N ASN A 31 -1.35 17.76 -4.92
CA ASN A 31 -2.17 17.20 -6.00
C ASN A 31 -3.35 18.13 -6.34
N THR A 32 -3.65 18.30 -7.63
CA THR A 32 -4.82 19.03 -8.12
C THR A 32 -5.93 18.09 -8.63
N LEU A 33 -7.13 18.64 -8.85
CA LEU A 33 -8.22 17.90 -9.51
C LEU A 33 -7.86 17.52 -10.96
N GLU A 34 -7.05 18.35 -11.62
CA GLU A 34 -6.53 18.06 -12.96
C GLU A 34 -5.55 16.89 -12.91
N ASP A 35 -4.70 16.78 -11.88
CA ASP A 35 -3.79 15.64 -11.69
C ASP A 35 -4.55 14.32 -11.45
N LEU A 36 -5.66 14.37 -10.71
CA LEU A 36 -6.55 13.22 -10.54
C LEU A 36 -7.12 12.72 -11.86
N ARG A 37 -7.57 13.63 -12.72
CA ARG A 37 -8.20 13.29 -14.01
C ARG A 37 -7.18 12.93 -15.09
N SER A 38 -6.02 13.60 -15.11
CA SER A 38 -4.93 13.36 -16.06
C SER A 38 -4.04 12.19 -15.68
N GLY A 39 -4.19 11.66 -14.46
CA GLY A 39 -3.41 10.53 -13.98
C GLY A 39 -2.04 10.85 -13.40
N LYS A 40 -1.73 12.13 -13.24
CA LYS A 40 -0.49 12.64 -12.60
C LYS A 40 -0.58 12.75 -11.08
N PHE A 41 -1.71 12.34 -10.51
CA PHE A 41 -1.88 12.29 -9.06
C PHE A 41 -0.78 11.44 -8.40
N LYS A 42 -0.12 12.05 -7.42
CA LYS A 42 0.93 11.45 -6.58
C LYS A 42 0.32 10.83 -5.34
N ASN A 43 0.70 9.60 -5.00
CA ASN A 43 0.34 9.01 -3.71
C ASN A 43 1.15 9.63 -2.55
N SER A 44 0.92 9.15 -1.31
CA SER A 44 1.65 9.59 -0.11
C SER A 44 3.16 9.39 -0.17
N TYR A 45 3.65 8.52 -1.05
CA TYR A 45 5.07 8.26 -1.29
C TYR A 45 5.64 9.05 -2.49
N GLY A 46 4.84 9.97 -3.07
CA GLY A 46 5.23 10.82 -4.19
C GLY A 46 5.22 10.12 -5.56
N VAL A 47 4.63 8.93 -5.68
CA VAL A 47 4.60 8.15 -6.92
C VAL A 47 3.40 8.55 -7.77
N GLU A 48 3.66 9.01 -8.99
CA GLU A 48 2.64 9.29 -10.00
C GLU A 48 2.11 8.00 -10.65
N GLY A 49 0.88 8.04 -11.16
CA GLY A 49 0.34 6.93 -11.95
C GLY A 49 -0.27 5.78 -11.16
N MET A 50 -0.34 5.87 -9.83
CA MET A 50 -0.88 4.83 -8.95
C MET A 50 -2.39 4.97 -8.66
N CYS A 51 -3.06 5.96 -9.24
CA CYS A 51 -4.50 6.14 -9.07
C CYS A 51 -5.28 5.20 -10.00
N VAL A 52 -6.13 4.35 -9.43
CA VAL A 52 -6.97 3.37 -10.16
C VAL A 52 -8.24 4.01 -10.73
N THR A 53 -8.73 5.09 -10.11
CA THR A 53 -10.02 5.71 -10.46
C THR A 53 -10.10 6.06 -11.95
N GLY A 54 -11.10 5.51 -12.64
CA GLY A 54 -11.32 5.75 -14.07
C GLY A 54 -10.37 5.00 -15.01
N ARG A 55 -9.48 4.13 -14.50
CA ARG A 55 -8.55 3.34 -15.31
C ARG A 55 -8.99 1.89 -15.44
N SER A 56 -8.79 1.33 -16.64
CA SER A 56 -9.01 -0.09 -16.95
C SER A 56 -7.74 -0.71 -17.53
N GLY A 57 -7.68 -2.04 -17.67
CA GLY A 57 -6.55 -2.72 -18.33
C GLY A 57 -5.25 -2.82 -17.52
N TRP A 58 -5.23 -2.39 -16.25
CA TRP A 58 -4.07 -2.46 -15.36
C TRP A 58 -3.94 -3.80 -14.62
N ARG A 59 -4.95 -4.68 -14.69
CA ARG A 59 -4.92 -6.02 -14.08
C ARG A 59 -4.17 -7.01 -14.97
N LYS A 60 -2.92 -6.68 -15.29
CA LYS A 60 -2.02 -7.51 -16.11
C LYS A 60 -0.87 -7.99 -15.24
N ILE A 61 -0.50 -9.26 -15.42
CA ILE A 61 0.75 -9.77 -14.86
C ILE A 61 1.87 -9.27 -15.77
N ILE A 62 2.85 -8.59 -15.19
CA ILE A 62 4.05 -8.15 -15.89
C ILE A 62 5.26 -8.81 -15.25
N ASP A 63 6.38 -8.86 -15.97
CA ASP A 63 7.63 -9.27 -15.35
C ASP A 63 8.10 -8.17 -14.38
N VAL A 64 8.52 -8.61 -13.20
CA VAL A 64 9.00 -7.77 -12.11
C VAL A 64 10.33 -8.33 -11.62
N SER A 65 11.16 -7.50 -11.00
CA SER A 65 12.48 -7.93 -10.58
C SER A 65 12.39 -9.05 -9.52
N ASP A 66 13.33 -9.99 -9.59
CA ASP A 66 13.39 -11.10 -8.63
C ASP A 66 13.62 -10.63 -7.20
N GLU A 67 14.32 -9.51 -7.02
CA GLU A 67 14.45 -8.83 -5.73
C GLU A 67 13.09 -8.45 -5.14
N MET A 68 12.18 -7.90 -5.96
CA MET A 68 10.84 -7.53 -5.48
C MET A 68 9.94 -8.75 -5.29
N LYS A 69 10.14 -9.83 -6.06
CA LYS A 69 9.49 -11.12 -5.79
C LYS A 69 9.93 -11.66 -4.42
N GLN A 70 11.22 -11.59 -4.11
CA GLN A 70 11.77 -11.97 -2.80
C GLN A 70 11.22 -11.09 -1.68
N HIS A 71 11.13 -9.77 -1.89
CA HIS A 71 10.57 -8.83 -0.92
C HIS A 71 9.14 -9.20 -0.52
N VAL A 72 8.28 -9.51 -1.49
CA VAL A 72 6.91 -9.99 -1.24
C VAL A 72 6.91 -11.35 -0.53
N PHE A 73 7.80 -12.27 -0.93
CA PHE A 73 7.90 -13.58 -0.31
C PHE A 73 8.31 -13.49 1.17
N GLU A 74 9.29 -12.66 1.52
CA GLU A 74 9.72 -12.46 2.90
C GLU A 74 8.63 -11.79 3.75
N ASP A 75 7.83 -10.88 3.19
CA ASP A 75 6.67 -10.31 3.88
C ASP A 75 5.63 -11.39 4.22
N VAL A 76 5.26 -12.23 3.23
CA VAL A 76 4.38 -13.38 3.48
C VAL A 76 4.99 -14.29 4.55
N LYS A 77 6.28 -14.62 4.43
CA LYS A 77 6.97 -15.45 5.42
C LYS A 77 6.89 -14.84 6.82
N ASN A 78 7.23 -13.57 6.98
CA ASN A 78 7.12 -12.86 8.26
C ASN A 78 5.69 -12.93 8.82
N SER A 79 4.66 -12.78 7.98
CA SER A 79 3.25 -12.90 8.40
C SER A 79 2.92 -14.26 9.05
N TYR A 80 3.47 -15.35 8.53
CA TYR A 80 3.23 -16.69 9.08
C TYR A 80 4.04 -16.96 10.35
N TYR A 81 5.32 -16.59 10.38
CA TYR A 81 6.17 -16.83 11.55
C TYR A 81 5.80 -15.95 12.75
N LYS A 82 5.45 -14.68 12.50
CA LYS A 82 5.22 -13.70 13.57
C LYS A 82 3.76 -13.54 13.95
N TYR A 83 2.87 -13.63 12.97
CA TYR A 83 1.45 -13.32 13.13
C TYR A 83 0.53 -14.50 12.81
N ASN A 84 1.08 -15.72 12.69
CA ASN A 84 0.33 -16.94 12.42
C ASN A 84 -0.59 -16.82 11.18
N GLY A 85 -0.09 -16.18 10.13
CA GLY A 85 -0.80 -15.99 8.86
C GLY A 85 -1.83 -14.85 8.87
N MET A 86 -1.83 -14.05 9.94
CA MET A 86 -2.55 -12.77 9.99
C MET A 86 -1.62 -11.63 9.57
N SER A 87 -2.22 -10.50 9.21
CA SER A 87 -1.48 -9.27 9.02
C SER A 87 -1.06 -8.69 10.39
N GLY A 88 0.18 -8.24 10.53
CA GLY A 88 0.66 -7.59 11.75
C GLY A 88 0.06 -6.21 11.99
N ASP A 89 0.22 -5.67 13.19
CA ASP A 89 -0.18 -4.30 13.57
C ASP A 89 1.01 -3.33 13.73
N ASN A 90 2.22 -3.73 13.30
CA ASN A 90 3.42 -2.90 13.41
C ASN A 90 3.55 -1.91 12.25
N GLU A 91 3.18 -0.66 12.50
CA GLU A 91 3.24 0.44 11.53
C GLU A 91 4.63 0.61 10.86
N ALA A 92 5.73 0.38 11.59
CA ALA A 92 7.07 0.52 11.04
C ALA A 92 7.40 -0.58 10.00
N GLU A 93 6.90 -1.80 10.21
CA GLU A 93 7.06 -2.90 9.24
C GLU A 93 6.23 -2.63 7.98
N TRP A 94 4.99 -2.16 8.16
CA TRP A 94 4.13 -1.75 7.05
C TRP A 94 4.75 -0.61 6.23
N ASP A 95 5.24 0.45 6.89
CA ASP A 95 5.86 1.57 6.17
C ASP A 95 7.12 1.11 5.44
N ALA A 96 7.98 0.30 6.06
CA ALA A 96 9.17 -0.23 5.40
C ALA A 96 8.81 -1.05 4.14
N TYR A 97 7.83 -1.95 4.26
CA TYR A 97 7.37 -2.78 3.14
C TYR A 97 6.84 -1.93 1.98
N TYR A 98 5.92 -1.00 2.26
CA TYR A 98 5.31 -0.17 1.23
C TYR A 98 6.27 0.88 0.69
N ARG A 99 7.20 1.40 1.49
CA ARG A 99 8.24 2.33 1.03
C ARG A 99 9.11 1.68 -0.04
N THR A 100 9.57 0.45 0.18
CA THR A 100 10.35 -0.31 -0.82
C THR A 100 9.58 -0.51 -2.12
N LEU A 101 8.31 -0.92 -2.04
CA LEU A 101 7.45 -1.05 -3.23
C LEU A 101 7.30 0.28 -3.99
N ASN A 102 7.12 1.39 -3.27
CA ASN A 102 6.94 2.70 -3.88
C ASN A 102 8.22 3.25 -4.52
N GLU A 103 9.38 3.02 -3.93
CA GLU A 103 10.66 3.33 -4.58
C GLU A 103 10.85 2.48 -5.85
N TYR A 104 10.48 1.20 -5.81
CA TYR A 104 10.50 0.35 -7.01
C TYR A 104 9.57 0.88 -8.10
N TYR A 105 8.33 1.28 -7.78
CA TYR A 105 7.42 1.83 -8.79
C TYR A 105 7.99 3.06 -9.51
N LYS A 106 8.80 3.89 -8.84
CA LYS A 106 9.44 5.06 -9.47
C LYS A 106 10.42 4.66 -10.58
N THR A 107 10.97 3.45 -10.52
CA THR A 107 11.87 2.90 -11.55
C THR A 107 11.13 2.42 -12.81
N LEU A 108 9.81 2.19 -12.70
CA LEU A 108 8.99 1.67 -13.80
C LEU A 108 8.34 2.79 -14.63
N PRO A 109 8.02 2.51 -15.92
CA PRO A 109 7.12 3.35 -16.71
C PRO A 109 5.79 3.57 -15.99
N VAL A 110 5.24 4.78 -16.09
CA VAL A 110 4.05 5.22 -15.34
C VAL A 110 2.84 4.30 -15.58
N GLU A 111 2.69 3.83 -16.80
CA GLU A 111 1.66 2.91 -17.28
C GLU A 111 1.75 1.51 -16.65
N ASP A 112 2.94 1.06 -16.28
CA ASP A 112 3.19 -0.29 -15.76
C ASP A 112 3.09 -0.37 -14.24
N ARG A 113 3.19 0.75 -13.53
CA ARG A 113 3.21 0.78 -12.05
C ARG A 113 1.98 0.13 -11.41
N LEU A 114 0.79 0.35 -11.99
CA LEU A 114 -0.44 -0.30 -11.51
C LEU A 114 -0.45 -1.81 -11.80
N SER A 115 0.10 -2.22 -12.94
CA SER A 115 0.24 -3.64 -13.30
C SER A 115 1.28 -4.33 -12.42
N ALA A 116 2.36 -3.65 -12.04
CA ALA A 116 3.34 -4.11 -11.06
C ALA A 116 2.69 -4.33 -9.69
N CYS A 117 1.93 -3.34 -9.20
CA CYS A 117 1.17 -3.45 -7.95
C CYS A 117 0.19 -4.63 -7.98
N TRP A 118 -0.53 -4.81 -9.09
CA TRP A 118 -1.40 -5.96 -9.29
C TRP A 118 -0.62 -7.27 -9.25
N THR A 119 0.52 -7.34 -9.91
CA THR A 119 1.40 -8.53 -9.93
C THR A 119 1.88 -8.89 -8.53
N PHE A 120 2.35 -7.93 -7.73
CA PHE A 120 2.76 -8.16 -6.34
C PHE A 120 1.60 -8.67 -5.47
N ASN A 121 0.40 -8.11 -5.64
CA ASN A 121 -0.79 -8.62 -4.94
C ASN A 121 -1.12 -10.06 -5.35
N GLN A 122 -1.03 -10.41 -6.64
CA GLN A 122 -1.25 -11.79 -7.07
C GLN A 122 -0.18 -12.75 -6.53
N LEU A 123 1.08 -12.32 -6.50
CA LEU A 123 2.17 -13.10 -5.94
C LEU A 123 1.97 -13.37 -4.45
N HIS A 124 1.62 -12.33 -3.68
CA HIS A 124 1.30 -12.47 -2.26
C HIS A 124 0.15 -13.47 -2.03
N LEU A 125 -0.95 -13.34 -2.78
CA LEU A 125 -2.10 -14.24 -2.68
C LEU A 125 -1.73 -15.69 -3.05
N GLU A 126 -0.91 -15.90 -4.07
CA GLU A 126 -0.49 -17.22 -4.49
C GLU A 126 0.39 -17.91 -3.45
N ILE A 127 1.42 -17.21 -2.96
CA ILE A 127 2.32 -17.74 -1.92
C ILE A 127 1.51 -18.03 -0.65
N SER A 128 0.70 -17.08 -0.19
CA SER A 128 -0.12 -17.26 1.01
C SER A 128 -1.14 -18.40 0.86
N GLY A 129 -1.74 -18.54 -0.32
CA GLY A 129 -2.64 -19.65 -0.64
C GLY A 129 -1.95 -21.02 -0.58
N LYS A 130 -0.73 -21.13 -1.12
CA LYS A 130 0.09 -22.36 -1.03
C LYS A 130 0.44 -22.70 0.41
N VAL A 131 0.90 -21.72 1.19
CA VAL A 131 1.25 -21.91 2.61
C VAL A 131 0.02 -22.33 3.42
N THR A 132 -1.09 -21.59 3.32
CA THR A 132 -2.35 -21.92 4.00
C THR A 132 -2.84 -23.33 3.65
N SER A 133 -2.77 -23.72 2.38
CA SER A 133 -3.19 -25.06 1.94
C SER A 133 -2.32 -26.16 2.54
N ALA A 134 -1.00 -25.95 2.58
CA ALA A 134 -0.06 -26.91 3.18
C ALA A 134 -0.21 -27.02 4.71
N ILE A 135 -0.48 -25.90 5.39
CA ILE A 135 -0.80 -25.90 6.83
C ILE A 135 -2.07 -26.68 7.08
N LYS A 136 -3.16 -26.40 6.35
CA LYS A 136 -4.45 -27.11 6.51
C LYS A 136 -4.36 -28.60 6.21
N ALA A 137 -3.48 -29.00 5.30
CA ALA A 137 -3.21 -30.42 5.03
C ALA A 137 -2.49 -31.11 6.20
N SER A 138 -1.64 -30.39 6.93
CA SER A 138 -0.89 -30.93 8.08
C SER A 138 -1.67 -30.81 9.39
N ILE A 139 -2.48 -29.76 9.53
CA ILE A 139 -3.29 -29.43 10.72
C ILE A 139 -4.73 -29.16 10.24
N PRO A 140 -5.54 -30.22 10.09
CA PRO A 140 -6.95 -30.09 9.71
C PRO A 140 -7.71 -29.21 10.71
N GLY A 141 -8.45 -28.23 10.20
CA GLY A 141 -9.21 -27.27 11.03
C GLY A 141 -8.43 -26.03 11.46
N TRP A 142 -7.16 -25.89 11.08
CA TRP A 142 -6.41 -24.65 11.32
C TRP A 142 -7.04 -23.43 10.61
N SER A 143 -7.03 -22.30 11.31
CA SER A 143 -7.45 -20.97 10.82
C SER A 143 -6.38 -19.93 11.14
N ALA A 144 -6.32 -18.86 10.34
CA ALA A 144 -5.37 -17.77 10.57
C ALA A 144 -5.44 -17.21 12.00
N GLY A 145 -4.28 -16.92 12.58
CA GLY A 145 -4.12 -16.50 13.97
C GLY A 145 -3.93 -17.65 14.97
N GLN A 146 -4.23 -18.89 14.59
CA GLN A 146 -3.92 -20.06 15.43
C GLN A 146 -2.44 -20.42 15.36
N PRO A 147 -1.80 -20.84 16.46
CA PRO A 147 -0.38 -21.18 16.49
C PRO A 147 0.00 -22.19 15.40
N ILE A 148 1.16 -21.95 14.77
CA ILE A 148 1.74 -22.85 13.77
C ILE A 148 3.11 -23.32 14.28
N PRO A 149 3.40 -24.64 14.28
CA PRO A 149 4.74 -25.12 14.59
C PRO A 149 5.79 -24.57 13.61
N THR A 150 6.91 -24.06 14.13
CA THR A 150 7.96 -23.43 13.32
C THR A 150 8.63 -24.43 12.38
N ASP A 151 8.83 -25.67 12.82
CA ASP A 151 9.39 -26.76 12.00
C ASP A 151 8.50 -27.10 10.79
N LEU A 152 7.18 -27.00 10.96
CA LEU A 152 6.24 -27.13 9.86
C LEU A 152 6.37 -25.97 8.87
N LEU A 153 6.50 -24.73 9.36
CA LEU A 153 6.71 -23.57 8.50
C LEU A 153 8.03 -23.69 7.72
N ASP A 154 9.12 -24.07 8.37
CA ASP A 154 10.43 -24.27 7.73
C ASP A 154 10.33 -25.27 6.57
N ARG A 155 9.65 -26.40 6.79
CA ARG A 155 9.41 -27.40 5.75
C ARG A 155 8.57 -26.87 4.60
N ILE A 156 7.50 -26.12 4.89
CA ILE A 156 6.60 -25.57 3.86
C ILE A 156 7.34 -24.53 3.01
N PHE A 157 8.02 -23.56 3.64
CA PHE A 157 8.72 -22.50 2.93
C PHE A 157 9.95 -23.00 2.17
N ALA A 158 10.62 -24.07 2.62
CA ALA A 158 11.67 -24.73 1.83
C ALA A 158 11.16 -25.29 0.49
N GLY A 159 9.86 -25.59 0.38
CA GLY A 159 9.22 -26.09 -0.83
C GLY A 159 8.59 -25.01 -1.72
N ILE A 160 8.62 -23.73 -1.34
CA ILE A 160 8.00 -22.63 -2.07
C ILE A 160 9.07 -21.65 -2.52
N SER A 161 9.07 -21.29 -3.81
CA SER A 161 9.97 -20.27 -4.35
C SER A 161 9.34 -18.87 -4.33
N ALA A 162 10.18 -17.83 -4.22
CA ALA A 162 9.74 -16.44 -4.19
C ALA A 162 9.05 -15.97 -5.46
N GLY A 163 9.37 -16.56 -6.61
CA GLY A 163 8.71 -16.26 -7.89
C GLY A 163 7.29 -16.85 -8.01
N GLY A 164 6.88 -17.67 -7.03
CA GLY A 164 5.54 -18.21 -6.86
C GLY A 164 4.77 -18.41 -8.15
N GLY A 165 5.06 -19.47 -8.92
CA GLY A 165 4.24 -20.04 -10.01
C GLY A 165 3.62 -19.11 -11.07
N LEU A 166 3.88 -17.80 -11.05
CA LEU A 166 3.33 -16.80 -11.97
C LEU A 166 4.12 -16.79 -13.29
N ASP A 167 4.34 -17.97 -13.87
CA ASP A 167 4.41 -18.09 -15.34
C ASP A 167 2.98 -18.33 -15.80
N ARG A 168 2.24 -17.24 -16.01
CA ARG A 168 1.00 -17.28 -16.77
C ARG A 168 1.17 -16.44 -18.01
N THR A 169 2.01 -16.95 -18.92
CA THR A 169 1.88 -16.67 -20.34
C THR A 169 0.59 -17.31 -20.86
N VAL A 170 -0.49 -16.52 -20.87
CA VAL A 170 -1.68 -16.71 -21.72
C VAL A 170 -2.08 -15.39 -22.34
#